data_AF-T1BFU4-F1
#
_entry.id   AF-T1BFU4-F1
#
_cell.length_a   1.000
_cell.length_b   1.000
_cell.length_c   1.000
_cell.angle_alpha   90.00
_cell.angle_beta   90.00
_cell.angle_gamma   90.00
#
_symmetry.space_group_name_H-M   'P 1'
#
loop_
_entity.id
_entity.type
_entity.pdbx_description
1 polymer ?
#
loop_
_entity_poly.entity_id
_entity_poly.type
_entity_poly.pdbx_seq_one_letter_code
_entity_poly.pdbx_strand_id
1 'polypeptide(L)'
;LNFNDVTASFNGINIAGEYENRTLINERVPSKEELSRILKKATSRGKVSISIMAFSGFRSETLGNYEGTDGLRLGDIKELKISDEIEFTKIPATIM
;
A
#
# COMPACT_ATOMS: atom_id res chain seq x y z
N LEU A 1 -2.50 30.68 -6.22
CA LEU A 1 -3.96 30.46 -6.21
C LEU A 1 -4.65 31.82 -6.26
N ASN A 2 -5.62 32.02 -7.16
CA ASN A 2 -6.49 33.20 -7.17
C ASN A 2 -7.83 32.82 -6.52
N PHE A 3 -8.27 33.61 -5.54
CA PHE A 3 -9.61 33.54 -4.98
C PHE A 3 -10.11 34.99 -4.81
N ASN A 4 -11.29 35.30 -5.37
CA ASN A 4 -11.90 36.63 -5.34
C ASN A 4 -10.99 37.80 -5.77
N ASP A 5 -10.32 37.69 -6.92
CA ASP A 5 -9.47 38.73 -7.50
C ASP A 5 -8.32 39.25 -6.61
N VAL A 6 -8.01 38.55 -5.51
CA VAL A 6 -6.82 38.77 -4.71
C VAL A 6 -5.75 37.78 -5.14
N THR A 7 -4.72 38.27 -5.81
CA THR A 7 -3.50 37.50 -6.07
C THR A 7 -2.65 37.51 -4.81
N ALA A 8 -2.80 36.49 -3.97
CA ALA A 8 -1.93 36.29 -2.81
C ALA A 8 -0.52 35.92 -3.29
N SER A 9 0.41 36.87 -3.24
CA SER A 9 1.84 36.61 -3.40
C SER A 9 2.42 36.14 -2.07
N PHE A 10 2.68 34.83 -1.94
CA PHE A 10 3.19 34.19 -0.72
C PHE A 10 4.72 34.31 -0.54
N ASN A 11 5.39 35.20 -1.28
CA ASN A 11 6.84 35.35 -1.19
C ASN A 11 7.24 35.91 0.19
N GLY A 12 7.98 35.12 0.97
CA GLY A 12 8.59 35.52 2.23
C GLY A 12 7.74 35.31 3.49
N ILE A 13 6.57 34.67 3.38
CA ILE A 13 5.72 34.36 4.54
C ILE A 13 6.09 32.97 5.07
N ASN A 14 6.61 32.90 6.29
CA ASN A 14 6.85 31.63 6.99
C ASN A 14 5.58 31.22 7.73
N ILE A 15 4.84 30.26 7.17
CA ILE A 15 3.66 29.68 7.80
C ILE A 15 4.10 28.41 8.54
N ALA A 16 4.04 28.45 9.86
CA ALA A 16 4.33 27.28 10.69
C ALA A 16 3.33 26.14 10.37
N GLY A 17 3.86 24.95 10.07
CA GLY A 17 3.05 23.76 9.79
C GLY A 17 2.40 23.72 8.41
N GLU A 18 2.88 24.46 7.41
CA GLU A 18 2.34 24.42 6.03
C GLU A 18 2.35 23.01 5.42
N TYR A 19 3.37 22.21 5.75
CA TYR A 19 3.50 20.83 5.28
C TYR A 19 2.83 19.79 6.21
N GLU A 20 2.20 20.24 7.30
CA GLU A 20 1.50 19.33 8.22
C GLU A 20 0.15 18.92 7.65
N ASN A 21 0.01 17.64 7.34
CA ASN A 21 -1.26 17.09 6.93
C ASN A 21 -2.10 16.76 8.18
N ARG A 22 -2.97 17.69 8.58
CA ARG A 22 -3.74 17.60 9.85
C ARG A 22 -4.54 16.30 10.02
N THR A 23 -4.94 15.67 8.92
CA THR A 23 -5.66 14.39 8.93
C THR A 23 -4.77 13.19 9.29
N LEU A 24 -3.45 13.29 9.09
CA LEU A 24 -2.50 12.20 9.32
C LEU A 24 -1.84 12.24 10.71
N ILE A 25 -2.05 13.32 11.49
CA ILE A 25 -1.43 13.52 12.82
C ILE A 25 -1.67 12.32 13.76
N ASN A 26 -2.84 11.69 13.66
CA ASN A 26 -3.22 10.56 14.51
C ASN A 26 -3.25 9.23 13.76
N GLU A 27 -2.65 9.16 12.57
CA GLU A 27 -2.58 7.91 11.81
C GLU A 27 -1.72 6.88 12.56
N ARG A 28 -2.23 5.66 12.68
CA ARG A 28 -1.53 4.55 13.34
C ARG A 28 -1.66 3.28 12.53
N VAL A 29 -0.73 2.37 12.75
CA VAL A 29 -0.84 1.00 12.23
C VAL A 29 -2.02 0.27 12.89
N PRO A 30 -2.77 -0.55 12.13
CA PRO A 30 -3.84 -1.38 12.68
C PRO A 30 -3.34 -2.36 13.75
N SER A 31 -4.17 -2.67 14.74
CA SER A 31 -3.91 -3.77 15.69
C SER A 31 -4.10 -5.13 15.01
N LYS A 32 -3.65 -6.20 15.67
CA LYS A 32 -3.84 -7.58 15.16
C LYS A 32 -5.33 -7.93 15.00
N GLU A 33 -6.16 -7.51 15.95
CA GLU A 33 -7.61 -7.72 15.92
C GLU A 33 -8.27 -6.94 14.78
N GLU A 34 -7.82 -5.70 14.54
CA GLU A 34 -8.30 -4.87 13.44
C GLU A 34 -7.89 -5.46 12.08
N LEU A 35 -6.64 -5.88 11.93
CA LEU A 35 -6.15 -6.58 10.74
C LEU A 35 -6.97 -7.85 10.46
N SER A 36 -7.29 -8.63 11.50
CA SER A 36 -8.15 -9.81 11.36
C SER A 36 -9.54 -9.45 10.82
N ARG A 37 -10.15 -8.36 11.30
CA ARG A 37 -11.46 -7.88 10.81
C ARG A 37 -11.38 -7.42 9.35
N ILE A 38 -10.31 -6.73 8.97
CA ILE A 38 -10.07 -6.26 7.60
C ILE A 38 -9.93 -7.46 6.65
N LEU A 39 -9.09 -8.44 6.99
CA LEU A 39 -8.89 -9.66 6.21
C LEU A 39 -10.20 -10.43 6.01
N LYS A 40 -11.05 -10.53 7.04
CA LYS A 40 -12.35 -11.22 6.95
C LYS A 40 -13.32 -10.54 5.98
N LYS A 41 -13.27 -9.21 5.85
CA LYS A 41 -14.15 -8.43 4.95
C LYS A 41 -13.58 -8.26 3.54
N ALA A 42 -12.30 -8.54 3.33
CA ALA A 42 -11.63 -8.32 2.04
C ALA A 42 -12.02 -9.37 0.99
N THR A 43 -11.99 -8.94 -0.29
CA THR A 43 -12.09 -9.84 -1.45
C THR A 43 -10.87 -10.78 -1.51
N SER A 44 -10.92 -11.83 -2.34
CA SER A 44 -9.76 -12.72 -2.53
C SER A 44 -8.49 -11.95 -2.92
N ARG A 45 -8.59 -11.04 -3.90
CA ARG A 45 -7.51 -10.14 -4.29
C ARG A 45 -7.06 -9.23 -3.13
N GLY A 46 -8.01 -8.63 -2.42
CA GLY A 46 -7.70 -7.75 -1.28
C GLY A 46 -6.95 -8.49 -0.16
N LYS A 47 -7.32 -9.74 0.15
CA LYS A 47 -6.63 -10.57 1.14
C LYS A 47 -5.17 -10.81 0.76
N VAL A 48 -4.88 -11.08 -0.51
CA VAL A 48 -3.50 -11.23 -1.00
C VAL A 48 -2.72 -9.92 -0.80
N SER A 49 -3.25 -8.80 -1.27
CA SER A 49 -2.60 -7.48 -1.12
C SER A 49 -2.34 -7.11 0.35
N ILE A 50 -3.33 -7.30 1.23
CA ILE A 50 -3.19 -7.04 2.66
C ILE A 50 -2.12 -7.96 3.27
N SER A 51 -2.10 -9.23 2.90
CA SER A 51 -1.16 -10.20 3.48
C SER A 51 0.28 -9.87 3.09
N ILE A 52 0.51 -9.46 1.84
CA ILE A 52 1.82 -8.99 1.39
C ILE A 52 2.23 -7.76 2.22
N MET A 53 1.41 -6.71 2.28
CA MET A 53 1.76 -5.50 3.04
C MET A 53 1.98 -5.77 4.54
N ALA A 54 1.09 -6.54 5.18
CA ALA A 54 1.11 -6.76 6.62
C ALA A 54 2.20 -7.75 7.09
N PHE A 55 2.60 -8.72 6.26
CA PHE A 55 3.51 -9.78 6.69
C PHE A 55 4.90 -9.73 6.03
N SER A 56 5.07 -9.06 4.88
CA SER A 56 6.38 -8.86 4.26
C SER A 56 6.88 -7.41 4.29
N GLY A 57 6.05 -6.45 4.69
CA GLY A 57 6.44 -5.03 4.83
C GLY A 57 6.56 -4.29 3.50
N PHE A 58 5.98 -4.83 2.43
CA PHE A 58 5.97 -4.20 1.11
C PHE A 58 5.08 -2.96 1.11
N ARG A 59 5.47 -1.95 0.33
CA ARG A 59 4.65 -0.74 0.11
C ARG A 59 3.54 -1.06 -0.89
N SER A 60 2.43 -0.33 -0.79
CA SER A 60 1.31 -0.47 -1.73
C SER A 60 1.75 -0.29 -3.18
N GLU A 61 2.70 0.60 -3.43
CA GLU A 61 3.26 0.88 -4.75
C GLU A 61 4.01 -0.32 -5.35
N THR A 62 4.58 -1.21 -4.51
CA THR A 62 5.24 -2.44 -5.00
C THR A 62 4.24 -3.47 -5.50
N LEU A 63 2.98 -3.44 -5.04
CA LEU A 63 1.94 -4.31 -5.56
C LEU A 63 1.56 -3.96 -7.00
N GLY A 64 1.73 -2.69 -7.38
CA GLY A 64 1.58 -2.20 -8.74
C GLY A 64 0.99 -0.82 -8.83
N ASN A 65 0.81 -0.36 -10.07
CA ASN A 65 0.25 0.94 -10.37
C ASN A 65 -1.27 0.87 -10.67
N TYR A 66 -1.90 2.04 -10.75
CA TYR A 66 -3.34 2.15 -11.04
C TYR A 66 -3.74 1.55 -12.40
N GLU A 67 -2.83 1.54 -13.37
CA GLU A 67 -3.04 0.99 -14.70
C GLU A 67 -2.82 -0.53 -14.79
N GLY A 68 -2.26 -1.15 -13.74
CA GLY A 68 -1.89 -2.56 -13.72
C GLY A 68 -0.77 -2.94 -14.70
N THR A 69 0.03 -1.96 -15.16
CA THR A 69 1.11 -2.18 -16.14
C THR A 69 2.45 -2.53 -15.46
N ASP A 70 2.57 -2.23 -14.18
CA ASP A 70 3.74 -2.51 -13.34
C ASP A 70 3.32 -3.02 -11.96
N GLY A 71 4.21 -3.73 -11.27
CA GLY A 71 3.99 -4.32 -9.95
C GLY A 71 4.46 -5.76 -9.80
N LEU A 72 4.15 -6.34 -8.64
CA LEU A 72 4.50 -7.71 -8.27
C LEU A 72 3.86 -8.74 -9.21
N ARG A 73 4.67 -9.68 -9.70
CA ARG A 73 4.30 -10.74 -10.63
C ARG A 73 4.42 -12.11 -9.97
N LEU A 74 3.80 -13.12 -10.58
CA LEU A 74 3.92 -14.51 -10.12
C LEU A 74 5.38 -15.01 -10.14
N GLY A 75 6.20 -14.51 -11.09
CA GLY A 75 7.62 -14.85 -11.19
C GLY A 75 8.47 -14.36 -10.01
N ASP A 76 7.96 -13.41 -9.23
CA ASP A 76 8.66 -12.87 -8.05
C ASP A 76 8.49 -13.77 -6.81
N ILE A 77 7.62 -14.77 -6.90
CA ILE A 77 7.42 -15.76 -5.85
C ILE A 77 8.39 -16.93 -6.09
N LYS A 78 9.50 -16.94 -5.34
CA LYS A 78 10.62 -17.86 -5.58
C LYS A 78 10.22 -19.33 -5.50
N GLU A 79 9.33 -19.68 -4.57
CA GLU A 79 8.92 -21.05 -4.32
C GLU A 79 7.76 -21.52 -5.20
N LEU A 80 7.16 -20.62 -6.01
CA LEU A 80 6.01 -20.92 -6.86
C LEU A 80 6.42 -21.75 -8.09
N LYS A 81 5.72 -22.87 -8.30
CA LYS A 81 5.78 -23.65 -9.53
C LYS A 81 4.43 -23.63 -10.21
N ILE A 82 4.46 -23.26 -11.49
CA ILE A 82 3.28 -23.25 -12.37
C ILE A 82 3.49 -24.36 -13.39
N SER A 83 2.77 -25.47 -13.23
CA SER A 83 2.67 -26.58 -14.19
C SER A 83 1.19 -26.81 -14.54
N ASP A 84 0.72 -28.07 -14.57
CA ASP A 84 -0.71 -28.38 -14.62
C ASP A 84 -1.43 -28.03 -13.30
N GLU A 85 -0.69 -28.02 -12.18
CA GLU A 85 -1.14 -27.57 -10.87
C GLU A 85 -0.26 -26.44 -10.32
N ILE A 86 -0.81 -25.65 -9.41
CA ILE A 86 -0.08 -24.58 -8.72
C ILE A 86 0.49 -25.15 -7.43
N GLU A 87 1.81 -25.24 -7.34
CA GLU A 87 2.51 -25.80 -6.18
C GLU A 87 3.51 -24.81 -5.59
N PHE A 88 3.73 -24.91 -4.28
CA PHE A 88 4.78 -24.19 -3.56
C PHE A 88 5.80 -25.17 -3.03
N THR A 89 7.05 -25.00 -3.41
CA THR A 89 8.15 -25.85 -2.94
C THR A 89 8.45 -25.69 -1.45
N LYS A 90 8.09 -24.54 -0.86
CA LYS A 90 8.21 -24.25 0.57
C LYS A 90 7.15 -23.22 0.98
N ILE A 91 6.61 -23.41 2.20
CA ILE A 91 5.64 -22.51 2.83
C ILE A 91 6.18 -22.13 4.23
N PRO A 92 6.24 -20.82 4.60
CA PRO A 92 5.85 -19.67 3.81
C PRO A 92 6.79 -19.42 2.62
N ALA A 93 6.23 -18.93 1.52
CA ALA A 93 6.95 -18.54 0.32
C ALA A 93 7.58 -17.15 0.48
N THR A 94 8.65 -16.92 -0.28
CA THR A 94 9.43 -15.69 -0.31
C THR A 94 9.09 -14.90 -1.57
N ILE A 95 8.92 -13.59 -1.40
CA ILE A 95 8.69 -12.64 -2.47
C ILE A 95 10.01 -11.88 -2.68
N MET A 96 10.50 -11.81 -3.92
CA MET A 96 11.76 -11.15 -4.30
C MET A 96 11.53 -9.89 -5.13
#